data_AF-A0A0G4PV52-F1
#
_entry.id   AF-A0A0G4PV52-F1
#
_cell.length_a   1.000
_cell.length_b   1.000
_cell.length_c   1.000
_cell.angle_alpha   90.00
_cell.angle_beta   90.00
_cell.angle_gamma   90.00
#
_symmetry.space_group_name_H-M   'P 1'
#
loop_
_entity.id
_entity.type
_entity.pdbx_description
1 polymer ?
#
loop_
_entity_poly.entity_id
_entity_poly.type
_entity_poly.pdbx_seq_one_letter_code
_entity_poly.pdbx_strand_id
1 'polypeptide(L)'
;MAAWLDIVTEATGWNLVDTGRLEKLVEGLSHPETQYPSLIWFAGNGNRIKALQALFPHNNITRSGPAGLARLHVSTETANRENPVLFAETNLFNDSEVGKTNLSPSSTERFQRHHILQKGTRSLAEIRQHVITNVLFAWTQVLCFFVNAPSEMQKVLDLLESPRRKVRIGSRSIPGFTRVIIVLTCNQHPEASDATAKVFSQYLNGDNQMQVTILDLRNRLMLSPKAAFEPLRRVVLDQIQISRTEHIQQGLSLSSLHLCSLWDRTLEQEMARPGDLSLSLDCLQVARESHRMNLFSADHLVRFLDHADSLGCNTESIHIFVASALLLNAYPPGMHCFRHEDVFDDLYRSQCWKAWNTRTGLDPSENCNSIMAHMGHLSREMSPARSSASIRRTALNDFYHKWKGLYSTTTCFLCLCRSPEHMLPCHHAICDTCVVIFGLPSQTAEYHFDIPHCPVCRHGSQLAIRQLPPTKPPVLLSLDGGGIRGIIQLGLLQSLEKRLGNKISLPQIFDHWTCTSAGALNGMDIVFNESTAGQSFGKFPGFARKAFHSRPSPLQGTSIIKCTRWLKCLAGFLADGQYDGKKPGERA
;
A
#
# COMPACT_ATOMS: atom_id res chain seq x y z
N MET A 1 -11.50 -17.83 26.85
CA MET A 1 -11.40 -16.93 25.68
C MET A 1 -10.15 -16.05 25.81
N ALA A 2 -9.44 -15.74 24.72
CA ALA A 2 -8.23 -14.92 24.78
C ALA A 2 -8.59 -13.44 24.55
N ALA A 3 -8.04 -12.55 25.38
CA ALA A 3 -8.20 -11.11 25.19
C ALA A 3 -7.71 -10.72 23.78
N TRP A 4 -8.43 -9.80 23.16
CA TRP A 4 -8.05 -9.17 21.90
C TRP A 4 -7.63 -7.74 22.16
N LEU A 5 -8.54 -6.99 22.78
CA LEU A 5 -8.35 -5.59 23.15
C LEU A 5 -8.52 -5.41 24.65
N ASP A 6 -7.74 -4.50 25.22
CA ASP A 6 -7.94 -3.99 26.58
C ASP A 6 -7.63 -2.50 26.67
N ILE A 7 -8.17 -1.83 27.68
CA ILE A 7 -7.88 -0.43 27.98
C ILE A 7 -7.20 -0.37 29.35
N VAL A 8 -5.97 0.14 29.38
CA VAL A 8 -5.17 0.24 30.61
C VAL A 8 -4.86 1.70 30.92
N THR A 9 -4.87 2.06 32.21
CA THR A 9 -4.39 3.36 32.68
C THR A 9 -2.88 3.33 32.89
N GLU A 10 -2.19 4.36 32.42
CA GLU A 10 -0.78 4.63 32.73
C GLU A 10 -0.62 6.08 33.22
N ALA A 11 0.57 6.44 33.73
CA ALA A 11 0.83 7.76 34.32
C ALA A 11 0.52 8.95 33.38
N THR A 12 0.59 8.72 32.06
CA THR A 12 0.38 9.73 31.01
C THR A 12 -0.98 9.65 30.33
N GLY A 13 -1.91 8.81 30.82
CA GLY A 13 -3.26 8.71 30.26
C GLY A 13 -3.78 7.28 30.12
N TRP A 14 -4.51 7.03 29.03
CA TRP A 14 -5.11 5.74 28.72
C TRP A 14 -4.40 5.14 27.50
N ASN A 15 -4.16 3.84 27.53
CA ASN A 15 -3.63 3.11 26.38
C ASN A 15 -4.64 2.04 25.95
N LEU A 16 -4.86 1.95 24.64
CA LEU A 16 -5.48 0.79 24.03
C LEU A 16 -4.39 -0.26 23.80
N VAL A 17 -4.60 -1.46 24.31
CA VAL A 17 -3.69 -2.59 24.13
C VAL A 17 -4.28 -3.55 23.11
N ASP A 18 -3.58 -3.74 21.99
CA ASP A 18 -3.83 -4.86 21.07
C ASP A 18 -2.87 -6.01 21.40
N THR A 19 -3.47 -7.18 21.64
CA THR A 19 -2.75 -8.41 21.97
C THR A 19 -2.17 -9.14 20.74
N GLY A 20 -2.41 -8.61 19.54
CA GLY A 20 -2.10 -9.26 18.26
C GLY A 20 -3.01 -10.46 18.00
N ARG A 21 -4.19 -10.51 18.64
CA ARG A 21 -5.05 -11.70 18.59
C ARG A 21 -5.63 -11.93 17.19
N LEU A 22 -5.99 -10.88 16.47
CA LEU A 22 -6.49 -11.00 15.10
C LEU A 22 -5.40 -11.56 14.18
N GLU A 23 -4.20 -10.98 14.20
CA GLU A 23 -3.03 -11.45 13.45
C GLU A 23 -2.75 -12.93 13.71
N LYS A 24 -2.63 -13.34 14.99
CA LYS A 24 -2.44 -14.76 15.38
C LYS A 24 -3.54 -15.69 14.87
N LEU A 25 -4.78 -15.22 14.81
CA LEU A 25 -5.89 -16.03 14.28
C LEU A 25 -5.77 -16.17 12.76
N VAL A 26 -5.42 -15.09 12.05
CA VAL A 26 -5.24 -15.07 10.60
C VAL A 26 -4.04 -15.92 10.18
N GLU A 27 -2.91 -15.86 10.89
CA GLU A 27 -1.75 -16.75 10.70
C GLU A 27 -2.09 -18.23 10.89
N GLY A 28 -3.06 -18.53 11.77
CA GLY A 28 -3.53 -19.89 12.04
C GLY A 28 -4.56 -20.42 11.04
N LEU A 29 -5.01 -19.62 10.06
CA LEU A 29 -5.92 -20.05 9.01
C LEU A 29 -5.19 -20.84 7.92
N SER A 30 -5.92 -21.72 7.23
CA SER A 30 -5.34 -22.59 6.20
C SER A 30 -4.79 -21.83 4.98
N HIS A 31 -5.50 -20.80 4.53
CA HIS A 31 -5.21 -20.03 3.31
C HIS A 31 -5.70 -18.58 3.48
N PRO A 32 -5.04 -17.76 4.32
CA PRO A 32 -5.56 -16.44 4.71
C PRO A 32 -5.73 -15.44 3.54
N GLU A 33 -5.02 -15.65 2.42
CA GLU A 33 -5.16 -14.87 1.18
C GLU A 33 -6.47 -15.15 0.42
N THR A 34 -7.03 -16.35 0.56
CA THR A 34 -8.22 -16.80 -0.19
C THR A 34 -9.39 -17.14 0.73
N GLN A 35 -9.28 -16.82 2.03
CA GLN A 35 -10.35 -16.94 3.00
C GLN A 35 -10.92 -15.56 3.34
N TYR A 36 -12.24 -15.40 3.23
CA TYR A 36 -12.99 -14.15 3.36
C TYR A 36 -13.85 -14.16 4.64
N PRO A 37 -13.33 -13.66 5.78
CA PRO A 37 -13.97 -13.84 7.06
C PRO A 37 -15.22 -12.97 7.23
N SER A 38 -16.15 -13.46 8.03
CA SER A 38 -17.25 -12.66 8.59
C SER A 38 -17.00 -12.39 10.07
N LEU A 39 -16.97 -11.11 10.47
CA LEU A 39 -16.83 -10.70 11.87
C LEU A 39 -18.19 -10.44 12.51
N ILE A 40 -18.52 -11.23 13.51
CA ILE A 40 -19.71 -11.08 14.35
C ILE A 40 -19.27 -10.53 15.70
N TRP A 41 -19.98 -9.56 16.27
CA TRP A 41 -19.71 -9.10 17.61
C TRP A 41 -20.91 -9.32 18.52
N PHE A 42 -20.71 -10.12 19.57
CA PHE A 42 -21.68 -10.40 20.61
C PHE A 42 -21.39 -9.49 21.80
N ALA A 43 -22.37 -8.66 22.18
CA ALA A 43 -22.24 -7.67 23.25
C ALA A 43 -23.44 -7.71 24.21
N GLY A 44 -23.24 -7.34 25.48
CA GLY A 44 -24.37 -7.14 26.41
C GLY A 44 -24.22 -7.84 27.76
N ASN A 45 -25.30 -8.41 28.28
CA ASN A 45 -25.32 -9.09 29.58
C ASN A 45 -24.80 -10.54 29.54
N GLY A 46 -24.78 -11.22 30.69
CA GLY A 46 -24.18 -12.56 30.84
C GLY A 46 -24.84 -13.69 30.03
N ASN A 47 -26.09 -13.53 29.56
CA ASN A 47 -26.74 -14.55 28.71
C ASN A 47 -26.04 -14.71 27.36
N ARG A 48 -25.26 -13.72 26.93
CA ARG A 48 -24.33 -13.80 25.80
C ARG A 48 -23.43 -15.03 25.87
N ILE A 49 -22.86 -15.33 27.05
CA ILE A 49 -21.91 -16.45 27.20
C ILE A 49 -22.62 -17.79 26.99
N LYS A 50 -23.85 -17.93 27.51
CA LYS A 50 -24.68 -19.13 27.28
C LYS A 50 -25.02 -19.29 25.79
N ALA A 51 -25.32 -18.19 25.11
CA ALA A 51 -25.58 -18.19 23.68
C ALA A 51 -24.34 -18.62 22.89
N LEU A 52 -23.18 -18.05 23.18
CA LEU A 52 -21.91 -18.41 22.53
C LEU A 52 -21.61 -19.90 22.70
N GLN A 53 -21.81 -20.47 23.90
CA GLN A 53 -21.61 -21.91 24.16
C GLN A 53 -22.55 -22.79 23.31
N ALA A 54 -23.78 -22.34 23.08
CA ALA A 54 -24.75 -23.04 22.24
C ALA A 54 -24.46 -22.90 20.74
N LEU A 55 -24.01 -21.72 20.29
CA LEU A 55 -23.74 -21.43 18.88
C LEU A 55 -22.40 -22.03 18.42
N PHE A 56 -21.39 -22.05 19.29
CA PHE A 56 -20.03 -22.52 19.01
C PHE A 56 -19.57 -23.58 20.04
N PRO A 57 -20.20 -24.76 20.07
CA PRO A 57 -19.97 -25.77 21.13
C PRO A 57 -18.55 -26.33 21.15
N HIS A 58 -17.83 -26.27 20.04
CA HIS A 58 -16.45 -26.74 19.92
C HIS A 58 -15.40 -25.68 20.28
N ASN A 59 -15.83 -24.47 20.62
CA ASN A 59 -14.94 -23.39 21.04
C ASN A 59 -14.84 -23.35 22.58
N ASN A 60 -13.62 -23.29 23.12
CA ASN A 60 -13.34 -23.23 24.56
C ASN A 60 -13.67 -21.84 25.17
N ILE A 61 -14.96 -21.49 25.21
CA ILE A 61 -15.48 -20.17 25.59
C ILE A 61 -15.27 -19.86 27.07
N THR A 62 -15.39 -20.85 27.97
CA THR A 62 -15.30 -20.62 29.43
C THR A 62 -13.89 -20.61 29.99
N ARG A 63 -12.84 -20.85 29.19
CA ARG A 63 -11.47 -20.89 29.70
C ARG A 63 -11.13 -19.56 30.40
N SER A 64 -10.77 -19.67 31.68
CA SER A 64 -10.51 -18.57 32.61
C SER A 64 -9.35 -17.69 32.14
N GLY A 65 -9.59 -16.39 32.12
CA GLY A 65 -8.62 -15.35 31.82
C GLY A 65 -9.31 -13.99 31.79
N PRO A 66 -8.62 -12.89 32.12
CA PRO A 66 -9.19 -11.55 32.07
C PRO A 66 -9.73 -11.24 30.66
N ALA A 67 -10.96 -10.72 30.57
CA ALA A 67 -11.60 -10.44 29.29
C ALA A 67 -11.05 -9.20 28.59
N GLY A 68 -10.54 -8.25 29.38
CA GLY A 68 -10.25 -6.91 28.91
C GLY A 68 -11.50 -6.23 28.36
N LEU A 69 -11.33 -5.47 27.28
CA LEU A 69 -12.41 -4.81 26.55
C LEU A 69 -13.15 -5.77 25.62
N ALA A 70 -12.42 -6.61 24.89
CA ALA A 70 -13.00 -7.54 23.93
C ALA A 70 -12.14 -8.80 23.78
N ARG A 71 -12.80 -9.94 23.57
CA ARG A 71 -12.17 -11.21 23.18
C ARG A 71 -12.48 -11.53 21.73
N LEU A 72 -11.58 -12.26 21.06
CA LEU A 72 -11.75 -12.66 19.66
C LEU A 72 -11.42 -14.14 19.44
N HIS A 73 -12.30 -14.78 18.66
CA HIS A 73 -12.24 -16.19 18.32
C HIS A 73 -12.54 -16.42 16.84
N VAL A 74 -11.99 -17.51 16.31
CA VAL A 74 -12.45 -18.13 15.06
C VAL A 74 -13.32 -19.33 15.41
N SER A 75 -14.44 -19.51 14.72
CA SER A 75 -15.26 -20.71 14.82
C SER A 75 -14.47 -21.91 14.30
N THR A 76 -14.30 -22.92 15.16
CA THR A 76 -13.57 -24.14 14.83
C THR A 76 -14.21 -24.91 13.66
N GLU A 77 -15.54 -24.80 13.50
CA GLU A 77 -16.29 -25.45 12.41
C GLU A 77 -16.05 -24.79 11.03
N THR A 78 -15.68 -23.51 11.01
CA THR A 78 -15.54 -22.73 9.78
C THR A 78 -14.12 -22.24 9.50
N ALA A 79 -13.17 -22.46 10.41
CA ALA A 79 -11.78 -22.01 10.30
C ALA A 79 -11.08 -22.48 9.01
N ASN A 80 -11.41 -23.66 8.49
CA ASN A 80 -10.83 -24.22 7.27
C ASN A 80 -11.70 -24.03 6.02
N ARG A 81 -12.77 -23.23 6.11
CA ARG A 81 -13.66 -22.94 4.98
C ARG A 81 -13.24 -21.65 4.30
N GLU A 82 -13.67 -21.46 3.06
CA GLU A 82 -13.50 -20.20 2.32
C GLU A 82 -14.02 -18.98 3.09
N ASN A 83 -15.09 -19.14 3.88
CA ASN A 83 -15.70 -18.05 4.65
C ASN A 83 -15.67 -18.36 6.16
N PRO A 84 -14.52 -18.16 6.83
CA PRO A 84 -14.40 -18.40 8.27
C PRO A 84 -15.25 -17.39 9.05
N VAL A 85 -15.77 -17.81 10.19
CA VAL A 85 -16.56 -16.95 11.09
C VAL A 85 -15.66 -16.54 12.24
N LEU A 86 -15.37 -15.25 12.32
CA LEU A 86 -14.74 -14.62 13.46
C LEU A 86 -15.84 -14.10 14.39
N PHE A 87 -15.71 -14.32 15.68
CA PHE A 87 -16.64 -13.76 16.65
C PHE A 87 -15.92 -13.08 17.80
N ALA A 88 -16.32 -11.83 18.05
CA ALA A 88 -15.89 -10.99 19.15
C ALA A 88 -16.91 -11.02 20.29
N GLU A 89 -16.43 -10.80 21.50
CA GLU A 89 -17.23 -10.87 22.72
C GLU A 89 -16.88 -9.72 23.68
N THR A 90 -17.87 -8.93 24.09
CA THR A 90 -17.70 -7.82 25.04
C THR A 90 -18.82 -7.80 26.08
N ASN A 91 -18.47 -7.64 27.36
CA ASN A 91 -19.46 -7.30 28.38
C ASN A 91 -19.78 -5.81 28.31
N LEU A 92 -20.97 -5.45 27.82
CA LEU A 92 -21.29 -4.05 27.56
C LEU A 92 -21.66 -3.28 28.85
N PHE A 93 -22.10 -3.97 29.89
CA PHE A 93 -22.73 -3.34 31.05
C PHE A 93 -21.89 -3.38 32.32
N ASN A 94 -20.71 -3.99 32.28
CA ASN A 94 -19.82 -4.12 33.43
C ASN A 94 -18.37 -3.78 33.04
N ASP A 95 -17.81 -2.75 33.67
CA ASP A 95 -16.44 -2.28 33.44
C ASP A 95 -15.39 -3.01 34.29
N SER A 96 -15.81 -3.87 35.22
CA SER A 96 -14.90 -4.50 36.18
C SER A 96 -13.86 -5.43 35.58
N GLU A 97 -13.93 -5.81 34.30
CA GLU A 97 -12.94 -6.67 33.64
C GLU A 97 -11.91 -5.89 32.81
N VAL A 98 -12.15 -4.59 32.56
CA VAL A 98 -11.28 -3.72 31.75
C VAL A 98 -10.05 -3.32 32.56
N GLY A 99 -8.87 -3.38 31.93
CA GLY A 99 -7.59 -3.07 32.56
C GLY A 99 -7.06 -4.15 33.50
N LYS A 100 -7.75 -5.30 33.58
CA LYS A 100 -7.36 -6.44 34.43
C LYS A 100 -6.61 -7.54 33.68
N THR A 101 -6.32 -7.35 32.39
CA THR A 101 -5.38 -8.25 31.74
C THR A 101 -4.03 -8.14 32.45
N ASN A 102 -3.57 -9.24 33.07
CA ASN A 102 -2.29 -9.33 33.78
C ASN A 102 -1.12 -9.27 32.77
N LEU A 103 -1.09 -8.22 31.95
CA LEU A 103 -0.06 -7.94 30.96
C LEU A 103 1.10 -7.32 31.73
N SER A 104 1.96 -8.18 32.28
CA SER A 104 3.19 -7.71 32.91
C SER A 104 3.98 -6.86 31.91
N PRO A 105 4.52 -5.70 32.30
CA PRO A 105 5.45 -4.93 31.46
C PRO A 105 6.65 -5.73 30.95
N SER A 106 6.95 -6.87 31.61
CA SER A 106 8.07 -7.77 31.30
C SER A 106 7.70 -8.98 30.43
N SER A 107 6.45 -9.13 30.00
CA SER A 107 6.07 -10.30 29.19
C SER A 107 6.73 -10.26 27.81
N THR A 108 7.31 -11.37 27.38
CA THR A 108 7.89 -11.58 26.04
C THR A 108 6.84 -11.65 24.92
N GLU A 109 5.55 -11.57 25.25
CA GLU A 109 4.49 -11.46 24.24
C GLU A 109 4.49 -10.04 23.64
N ARG A 110 4.64 -9.96 22.31
CA ARG A 110 4.56 -8.70 21.55
C ARG A 110 3.15 -8.14 21.64
N PHE A 111 2.90 -7.27 22.61
CA PHE A 111 1.69 -6.46 22.70
C PHE A 111 1.95 -5.10 22.06
N GLN A 112 1.03 -4.64 21.23
CA GLN A 112 1.06 -3.26 20.73
C GLN A 112 0.27 -2.38 21.68
N ARG A 113 0.89 -1.30 22.13
CA ARG A 113 0.26 -0.28 22.98
C ARG A 113 0.09 0.98 22.17
N HIS A 114 -1.15 1.45 22.08
CA HIS A 114 -1.48 2.68 21.40
C HIS A 114 -1.91 3.72 22.44
N HIS A 115 -1.14 4.81 22.51
CA HIS A 115 -1.44 5.91 23.42
C HIS A 115 -2.66 6.67 22.90
N ILE A 116 -3.66 6.85 23.77
CA ILE A 116 -4.87 7.62 23.46
C ILE A 116 -4.58 9.07 23.88
N LEU A 117 -4.18 9.93 22.94
CA LEU A 117 -3.88 11.34 23.22
C LEU A 117 -5.14 12.04 23.77
N GLN A 118 -4.98 12.76 24.88
CA GLN A 118 -6.09 13.35 25.62
C GLN A 118 -6.17 14.87 25.42
N LYS A 119 -7.40 15.37 25.18
CA LYS A 119 -7.79 16.74 25.55
C LYS A 119 -8.79 16.64 26.70
N GLY A 120 -8.34 16.95 27.93
CA GLY A 120 -9.16 16.93 29.15
C GLY A 120 -9.31 15.55 29.81
N THR A 121 -10.06 15.52 30.93
CA THR A 121 -10.34 14.29 31.69
C THR A 121 -11.53 13.55 31.09
N ARG A 122 -11.29 12.45 30.37
CA ARG A 122 -12.33 11.51 29.94
C ARG A 122 -12.46 10.33 30.90
N SER A 123 -13.69 9.90 31.15
CA SER A 123 -14.01 8.69 31.91
C SER A 123 -13.69 7.42 31.13
N LEU A 124 -13.50 6.30 31.83
CA LEU A 124 -13.32 4.98 31.21
C LEU A 124 -14.47 4.65 30.25
N ALA A 125 -15.71 4.98 30.62
CA ALA A 125 -16.90 4.71 29.82
C ALA A 125 -16.86 5.44 28.46
N GLU A 126 -16.45 6.72 28.45
CA GLU A 126 -16.33 7.50 27.21
C GLU A 126 -15.24 6.94 26.29
N ILE A 127 -14.10 6.55 26.84
CA ILE A 127 -12.99 5.98 26.07
C ILE A 127 -13.38 4.62 25.51
N ARG A 128 -14.00 3.79 26.34
CA ARG A 128 -14.53 2.49 25.92
C ARG A 128 -15.55 2.64 24.80
N GLN A 129 -16.50 3.57 24.93
CA GLN A 129 -17.47 3.85 23.88
C GLN A 129 -16.75 4.30 22.59
N HIS A 130 -15.79 5.20 22.70
CA HIS A 130 -15.02 5.69 21.55
C HIS A 130 -14.24 4.58 20.83
N VAL A 131 -13.55 3.70 21.56
CA VAL A 131 -12.82 2.56 20.96
C VAL A 131 -13.80 1.60 20.30
N ILE A 132 -14.93 1.30 20.95
CA ILE A 132 -15.95 0.41 20.39
C ILE A 132 -16.49 0.98 19.07
N THR A 133 -16.89 2.26 19.04
CA THR A 133 -17.59 2.84 17.89
C THR A 133 -16.66 3.16 16.72
N ASN A 134 -15.38 3.43 16.99
CA ASN A 134 -14.43 3.82 15.94
C ASN A 134 -13.50 2.69 15.50
N VAL A 135 -13.31 1.66 16.32
CA VAL A 135 -12.43 0.52 15.99
C VAL A 135 -13.26 -0.74 15.73
N LEU A 136 -13.96 -1.25 16.74
CA LEU A 136 -14.61 -2.56 16.67
C LEU A 136 -15.82 -2.55 15.72
N PHE A 137 -16.64 -1.51 15.79
CA PHE A 137 -17.85 -1.37 14.96
C PHE A 137 -17.48 -1.28 13.47
N ALA A 138 -16.43 -0.54 13.11
CA ALA A 138 -16.04 -0.28 11.72
C ALA A 138 -15.86 -1.57 10.88
N TRP A 139 -15.50 -2.68 11.52
CA TRP A 139 -15.21 -3.95 10.87
C TRP A 139 -16.26 -5.04 11.13
N THR A 140 -17.30 -4.73 11.91
CA THR A 140 -18.32 -5.72 12.29
C THR A 140 -19.44 -5.79 11.26
N GLN A 141 -19.72 -7.02 10.78
CA GLN A 141 -20.81 -7.31 9.84
C GLN A 141 -22.14 -7.59 10.57
N VAL A 142 -22.10 -8.31 11.69
CA VAL A 142 -23.29 -8.65 12.47
C VAL A 142 -23.07 -8.34 13.95
N LEU A 143 -23.95 -7.55 14.54
CA LEU A 143 -23.98 -7.18 15.95
C LEU A 143 -25.09 -7.93 16.68
N CYS A 144 -24.78 -8.57 17.80
CA CYS A 144 -25.77 -9.23 18.64
C CYS A 144 -25.75 -8.62 20.05
N PHE A 145 -26.77 -7.82 20.40
CA PHE A 145 -26.92 -7.22 21.72
C PHE A 145 -27.84 -8.05 22.61
N PHE A 146 -27.33 -8.53 23.74
CA PHE A 146 -28.10 -9.24 24.76
C PHE A 146 -28.56 -8.25 25.81
N VAL A 147 -29.88 -8.05 25.91
CA VAL A 147 -30.50 -7.09 26.82
C VAL A 147 -31.64 -7.73 27.62
N ASN A 148 -31.76 -7.31 28.87
CA ASN A 148 -32.73 -7.80 29.84
C ASN A 148 -33.52 -6.68 30.51
N ALA A 149 -32.97 -5.47 30.60
CA ALA A 149 -33.58 -4.33 31.28
C ALA A 149 -33.72 -3.11 30.35
N PRO A 150 -34.71 -2.21 30.60
CA PRO A 150 -34.85 -0.97 29.84
C PRO A 150 -33.59 -0.09 29.86
N SER A 151 -32.84 -0.06 30.96
CA SER A 151 -31.59 0.70 31.06
C SER A 151 -30.45 0.12 30.21
N GLU A 152 -30.38 -1.21 30.06
CA GLU A 152 -29.46 -1.88 29.13
C GLU A 152 -29.82 -1.54 27.68
N MET A 153 -31.11 -1.46 27.40
CA MET A 153 -31.63 -1.12 26.09
C MET A 153 -31.30 0.32 25.70
N GLN A 154 -31.47 1.29 26.61
CA GLN A 154 -31.09 2.67 26.39
C GLN A 154 -29.58 2.80 26.09
N LYS A 155 -28.72 2.10 26.84
CA LYS A 155 -27.27 2.09 26.57
C LYS A 155 -26.93 1.57 25.17
N VAL A 156 -27.68 0.59 24.66
CA VAL A 156 -27.50 0.09 23.29
C VAL A 156 -27.95 1.13 22.27
N LEU A 157 -29.06 1.83 22.51
CA LEU A 157 -29.51 2.94 21.67
C LEU A 157 -28.46 4.06 21.62
N ASP A 158 -27.98 4.51 22.79
CA ASP A 158 -26.94 5.54 22.88
C ASP A 158 -25.66 5.15 22.12
N LEU A 159 -25.30 3.85 22.14
CA LEU A 159 -24.18 3.32 21.39
C LEU A 159 -24.43 3.34 19.88
N LEU A 160 -25.63 2.94 19.43
CA LEU A 160 -26.00 2.91 18.01
C LEU A 160 -26.13 4.32 17.41
N GLU A 161 -26.56 5.29 18.21
CA GLU A 161 -26.68 6.72 17.84
C GLU A 161 -25.35 7.46 17.85
N SER A 162 -24.36 6.95 18.59
CA SER A 162 -23.08 7.64 18.72
C SER A 162 -22.32 7.74 17.39
N PRO A 163 -21.57 8.84 17.17
CA PRO A 163 -20.72 8.98 15.99
C PRO A 163 -19.74 7.81 15.88
N ARG A 164 -19.68 7.25 14.68
CA ARG A 164 -18.84 6.09 14.35
C ARG A 164 -17.93 6.40 13.19
N ARG A 165 -16.79 5.71 13.16
CA ARG A 165 -15.91 5.70 11.99
C ARG A 165 -16.67 5.09 10.81
N LYS A 166 -16.74 5.84 9.72
CA LYS A 166 -17.21 5.39 8.43
C LYS A 166 -16.07 4.73 7.68
N VAL A 167 -16.39 3.74 6.86
CA VAL A 167 -15.43 3.17 5.92
C VAL A 167 -15.80 3.69 4.54
N ARG A 168 -14.82 4.13 3.76
CA ARG A 168 -14.98 4.60 2.37
C ARG A 168 -14.04 3.86 1.44
N ILE A 169 -14.40 3.81 0.17
CA ILE A 169 -13.50 3.43 -0.92
C ILE A 169 -13.33 4.68 -1.75
N GLY A 170 -12.19 5.34 -1.58
CA GLY A 170 -11.97 6.61 -2.24
C GLY A 170 -13.00 7.67 -1.85
N SER A 171 -13.51 8.41 -2.83
CA SER A 171 -14.57 9.41 -2.68
C SER A 171 -15.94 8.81 -2.37
N ARG A 172 -16.16 7.50 -2.57
CA ARG A 172 -17.44 6.85 -2.33
C ARG A 172 -17.62 6.47 -0.86
N SER A 173 -18.63 7.06 -0.21
CA SER A 173 -19.10 6.59 1.10
C SER A 173 -19.79 5.24 0.95
N ILE A 174 -19.42 4.30 1.82
CA ILE A 174 -20.06 2.99 1.86
C ILE A 174 -21.28 3.07 2.79
N PRO A 175 -22.46 2.55 2.39
CA PRO A 175 -23.59 2.38 3.30
C PRO A 175 -23.23 1.51 4.52
N GLY A 176 -23.83 1.76 5.68
CA GLY A 176 -23.63 0.88 6.84
C GLY A 176 -24.21 -0.53 6.61
N PHE A 177 -23.38 -1.51 6.25
CA PHE A 177 -23.83 -2.90 6.04
C PHE A 177 -23.95 -3.72 7.33
N THR A 178 -23.70 -3.12 8.50
CA THR A 178 -23.81 -3.83 9.76
C THR A 178 -25.27 -4.18 10.06
N ARG A 179 -25.51 -5.46 10.29
CA ARG A 179 -26.80 -6.01 10.72
C ARG A 179 -26.84 -6.06 12.24
N VAL A 180 -27.88 -5.51 12.85
CA VAL A 180 -28.04 -5.47 14.31
C VAL A 180 -29.12 -6.47 14.72
N ILE A 181 -28.83 -7.30 15.72
CA ILE A 181 -29.75 -8.25 16.32
C ILE A 181 -29.87 -7.91 17.81
N ILE A 182 -31.06 -7.53 18.24
CA ILE A 182 -31.39 -7.30 19.65
C ILE A 182 -32.01 -8.59 20.21
N VAL A 183 -31.32 -9.23 21.15
CA VAL A 183 -31.73 -10.50 21.76
C VAL A 183 -32.33 -10.25 23.14
N LEU A 184 -33.62 -10.55 23.30
CA LEU A 184 -34.33 -10.42 24.56
C LEU A 184 -34.28 -11.76 25.32
N THR A 185 -33.71 -11.75 26.52
CA THR A 185 -33.48 -12.98 27.31
C THR A 185 -34.01 -12.93 28.74
N CYS A 186 -34.80 -11.93 29.15
CA CYS A 186 -35.40 -11.91 30.49
C CYS A 186 -36.86 -11.44 30.47
N ASN A 187 -37.70 -12.06 31.29
CA ASN A 187 -39.13 -11.76 31.42
C ASN A 187 -39.49 -10.86 32.62
N GLN A 188 -38.50 -10.28 33.32
CA GLN A 188 -38.77 -9.60 34.59
C GLN A 188 -39.65 -8.33 34.45
N HIS A 189 -39.82 -7.75 33.26
CA HIS A 189 -40.77 -6.65 33.00
C HIS A 189 -41.28 -6.66 31.53
N PRO A 190 -42.34 -7.41 31.19
CA PRO A 190 -42.78 -7.58 29.80
C PRO A 190 -43.30 -6.28 29.16
N GLU A 191 -44.08 -5.47 29.88
CA GLU A 191 -44.69 -4.24 29.33
C GLU A 191 -43.67 -3.15 29.00
N ALA A 192 -42.66 -2.93 29.86
CA ALA A 192 -41.58 -1.97 29.61
C ALA A 192 -40.65 -2.42 28.47
N SER A 193 -40.45 -3.74 28.33
CA SER A 193 -39.67 -4.32 27.24
C SER A 193 -40.38 -4.15 25.88
N ASP A 194 -41.71 -4.29 25.84
CA ASP A 194 -42.49 -4.15 24.61
C ASP A 194 -42.62 -2.68 24.16
N ALA A 195 -42.71 -1.73 25.10
CA ALA A 195 -42.63 -0.31 24.80
C ALA A 195 -41.28 0.10 24.20
N THR A 196 -40.19 -0.49 24.68
CA THR A 196 -38.84 -0.17 24.18
C THR A 196 -38.50 -0.95 22.90
N ALA A 197 -39.06 -2.16 22.71
CA ALA A 197 -39.07 -2.83 21.41
C ALA A 197 -39.79 -2.00 20.34
N LYS A 198 -40.86 -1.27 20.71
CA LYS A 198 -41.49 -0.28 19.82
C LYS A 198 -40.54 0.88 19.48
N VAL A 199 -39.72 1.36 20.42
CA VAL A 199 -38.69 2.40 20.15
C VAL A 199 -37.69 1.90 19.11
N PHE A 200 -37.20 0.65 19.22
CA PHE A 200 -36.35 0.07 18.17
C PHE A 200 -37.07 -0.10 16.83
N SER A 201 -38.36 -0.43 16.85
CA SER A 201 -39.16 -0.50 15.61
C SER A 201 -39.37 0.88 14.96
N GLN A 202 -39.36 1.96 15.74
CA GLN A 202 -39.36 3.32 15.23
C GLN A 202 -37.97 3.71 14.70
N TYR A 203 -36.90 3.28 15.37
CA TYR A 203 -35.52 3.46 14.91
C TYR A 203 -35.26 2.79 13.55
N LEU A 204 -35.90 1.65 13.33
CA LEU A 204 -35.94 0.92 12.06
C LEU A 204 -36.64 1.66 10.92
N ASN A 205 -37.57 2.55 11.25
CA ASN A 205 -38.35 3.34 10.27
C ASN A 205 -37.75 4.73 10.00
N GLY A 206 -36.65 5.08 10.68
CA GLY A 206 -35.88 6.28 10.37
C GLY A 206 -34.99 6.10 9.15
N ASP A 207 -34.39 7.19 8.66
CA ASP A 207 -33.45 7.24 7.53
C ASP A 207 -32.07 6.60 7.85
N ASN A 208 -32.05 5.66 8.81
CA ASN A 208 -30.86 5.05 9.36
C ASN A 208 -30.40 3.87 8.50
N GLN A 209 -29.13 3.88 8.12
CA GLN A 209 -28.51 2.88 7.24
C GLN A 209 -28.42 1.44 7.80
N MET A 210 -28.88 1.16 9.03
CA MET A 210 -28.68 -0.15 9.68
C MET A 210 -29.98 -0.94 9.81
N GLN A 211 -29.93 -2.21 9.42
CA GLN A 211 -31.05 -3.14 9.60
C GLN A 211 -30.99 -3.76 10.99
N VAL A 212 -32.05 -3.56 11.78
CA VAL A 212 -32.21 -4.11 13.13
C VAL A 212 -33.22 -5.25 13.12
N THR A 213 -32.91 -6.35 13.78
CA THR A 213 -33.80 -7.49 14.00
C THR A 213 -33.99 -7.69 15.49
N ILE A 214 -35.22 -7.73 15.97
CA ILE A 214 -35.52 -8.05 17.37
C ILE A 214 -35.82 -9.55 17.45
N LEU A 215 -35.07 -10.27 18.30
CA LEU A 215 -35.24 -11.69 18.55
C LEU A 215 -35.63 -11.92 20.01
N ASP A 216 -36.87 -12.34 20.22
CA ASP A 216 -37.36 -12.67 21.55
C ASP A 216 -37.13 -14.15 21.89
N LEU A 217 -36.28 -14.40 22.89
CA LEU A 217 -35.98 -15.74 23.41
C LEU A 217 -36.51 -15.95 24.83
N ARG A 218 -37.26 -15.01 25.40
CA ARG A 218 -37.67 -15.02 26.81
C ARG A 218 -38.46 -16.29 27.18
N ASN A 219 -39.33 -16.74 26.28
CA ASN A 219 -40.16 -17.94 26.47
C ASN A 219 -39.44 -19.27 26.20
N ARG A 220 -38.15 -19.22 25.83
CA ARG A 220 -37.38 -20.41 25.42
C ARG A 220 -36.30 -20.82 26.43
N LEU A 221 -36.08 -20.02 27.47
CA LEU A 221 -34.99 -20.25 28.43
C LEU A 221 -35.17 -21.50 29.31
N MET A 222 -36.37 -22.09 29.32
CA MET A 222 -36.64 -23.37 30.00
C MET A 222 -36.18 -24.59 29.18
N LEU A 223 -35.81 -24.39 27.92
CA LEU A 223 -35.29 -25.44 27.04
C LEU A 223 -33.79 -25.67 27.28
N SER A 224 -33.24 -26.74 26.68
CA SER A 224 -31.79 -26.90 26.63
C SER A 224 -31.12 -25.69 25.95
N PRO A 225 -29.90 -25.29 26.32
CA PRO A 225 -29.24 -24.11 25.74
C PRO A 225 -29.19 -24.15 24.20
N LYS A 226 -28.94 -25.33 23.62
CA LYS A 226 -28.96 -25.54 22.17
C LYS A 226 -30.33 -25.22 21.57
N ALA A 227 -31.42 -25.71 22.15
CA ALA A 227 -32.78 -25.48 21.65
C ALA A 227 -33.30 -24.06 21.95
N ALA A 228 -32.84 -23.46 23.05
CA ALA A 228 -33.17 -22.09 23.43
C ALA A 228 -32.60 -21.08 22.43
N PHE A 229 -31.32 -21.23 22.05
CA PHE A 229 -30.60 -20.32 21.16
C PHE A 229 -30.60 -20.73 19.67
N GLU A 230 -31.22 -21.84 19.30
CA GLU A 230 -31.36 -22.24 17.89
C GLU A 230 -31.97 -21.15 16.97
N PRO A 231 -33.01 -20.40 17.38
CA PRO A 231 -33.51 -19.28 16.57
C PRO A 231 -32.43 -18.21 16.34
N LEU A 232 -31.61 -17.90 17.35
CA LEU A 232 -30.50 -16.96 17.21
C LEU A 232 -29.46 -17.46 16.22
N ARG A 233 -29.10 -18.76 16.29
CA ARG A 233 -28.18 -19.37 15.33
C ARG A 233 -28.66 -19.17 13.89
N ARG A 234 -29.95 -19.41 13.61
CA ARG A 234 -30.51 -19.23 12.27
C ARG A 234 -30.48 -17.78 11.81
N VAL A 235 -30.93 -16.85 12.64
CA VAL A 235 -30.93 -15.42 12.31
C VAL A 235 -29.51 -14.92 12.07
N VAL A 236 -28.54 -15.30 12.93
CA VAL A 236 -27.13 -14.91 12.74
C VAL A 236 -26.58 -15.43 11.42
N LEU A 237 -26.80 -16.71 11.08
CA LEU A 237 -26.32 -17.29 9.83
C LEU A 237 -26.94 -16.62 8.59
N ASP A 238 -28.24 -16.31 8.65
CA ASP A 238 -28.95 -15.60 7.59
C ASP A 238 -28.40 -14.18 7.39
N GLN A 239 -28.26 -13.41 8.49
CA GLN A 239 -27.71 -12.06 8.45
C GLN A 239 -26.25 -12.02 7.97
N ILE A 240 -25.44 -13.02 8.31
CA ILE A 240 -24.08 -13.17 7.76
C ILE A 240 -24.11 -13.35 6.24
N GLN A 241 -24.99 -14.24 5.75
CA GLN A 241 -25.06 -14.53 4.32
C GLN A 241 -25.53 -13.32 3.51
N ILE A 242 -26.52 -12.59 4.04
CA ILE A 242 -27.01 -11.34 3.46
C ILE A 242 -25.89 -10.30 3.43
N SER A 243 -25.26 -10.01 4.58
CA SER A 243 -24.18 -9.03 4.69
C SER A 243 -23.00 -9.37 3.77
N ARG A 244 -22.62 -10.65 3.67
CA ARG A 244 -21.57 -11.11 2.75
C ARG A 244 -21.92 -10.80 1.30
N THR A 245 -23.16 -11.08 0.89
CA THR A 245 -23.61 -10.82 -0.49
C THR A 245 -23.52 -9.33 -0.82
N GLU A 246 -23.94 -8.46 0.11
CA GLU A 246 -23.81 -7.01 -0.03
C GLU A 246 -22.34 -6.57 -0.12
N HIS A 247 -21.48 -7.07 0.76
CA HIS A 247 -20.05 -6.77 0.73
C HIS A 247 -19.38 -7.21 -0.59
N ILE A 248 -19.72 -8.38 -1.13
CA ILE A 248 -19.21 -8.84 -2.43
C ILE A 248 -19.64 -7.89 -3.54
N GLN A 249 -20.92 -7.54 -3.62
CA GLN A 249 -21.45 -6.61 -4.62
C GLN A 249 -20.77 -5.23 -4.56
N GLN A 250 -20.33 -4.83 -3.38
CA GLN A 250 -19.72 -3.53 -3.12
C GLN A 250 -18.19 -3.54 -3.23
N GLY A 251 -17.59 -4.69 -3.56
CA GLY A 251 -16.13 -4.85 -3.66
C GLY A 251 -15.42 -4.77 -2.31
N LEU A 252 -16.05 -5.26 -1.24
CA LEU A 252 -15.58 -5.24 0.15
C LEU A 252 -15.50 -6.65 0.76
N SER A 253 -15.43 -7.68 -0.08
CA SER A 253 -15.11 -9.04 0.35
C SER A 253 -13.61 -9.14 0.63
N LEU A 254 -13.19 -8.63 1.79
CA LEU A 254 -11.80 -8.59 2.21
C LEU A 254 -11.32 -9.99 2.56
N SER A 255 -10.13 -10.38 2.07
CA SER A 255 -9.45 -11.58 2.57
C SER A 255 -9.08 -11.41 4.04
N SER A 256 -8.69 -12.51 4.69
CA SER A 256 -8.26 -12.48 6.10
C SER A 256 -7.02 -11.60 6.28
N LEU A 257 -6.09 -11.62 5.32
CA LEU A 257 -4.92 -10.71 5.31
C LEU A 257 -5.32 -9.25 5.11
N HIS A 258 -6.24 -8.97 4.18
CA HIS A 258 -6.70 -7.60 3.94
C HIS A 258 -7.43 -7.03 5.15
N LEU A 259 -8.30 -7.82 5.80
CA LEU A 259 -8.98 -7.42 7.02
C LEU A 259 -7.98 -7.13 8.15
N CYS A 260 -6.97 -7.98 8.35
CA CYS A 260 -5.93 -7.76 9.35
C CYS A 260 -5.13 -6.48 9.07
N SER A 261 -4.70 -6.28 7.81
CA SER A 261 -3.93 -5.09 7.42
C SER A 261 -4.73 -3.79 7.62
N LEU A 262 -6.02 -3.80 7.28
CA LEU A 262 -6.89 -2.65 7.46
C LEU A 262 -7.24 -2.40 8.94
N TRP A 263 -7.34 -3.46 9.73
CA TRP A 263 -7.49 -3.38 11.19
C TRP A 263 -6.29 -2.67 11.82
N ASP A 264 -5.07 -3.10 11.53
CA ASP A 264 -3.85 -2.53 12.09
C ASP A 264 -3.75 -1.03 11.74
N ARG A 265 -4.06 -0.69 10.48
CA ARG A 265 -4.12 0.72 10.03
C ARG A 265 -5.22 1.54 10.69
N THR A 266 -6.35 0.91 11.07
CA THR A 266 -7.41 1.58 11.83
C THR A 266 -6.91 1.98 13.20
N LEU A 267 -6.21 1.07 13.89
CA LEU A 267 -5.60 1.34 15.20
C LEU A 267 -4.54 2.43 15.10
N GLU A 268 -3.63 2.37 14.14
CA GLU A 268 -2.60 3.40 13.97
C GLU A 268 -3.18 4.80 13.72
N GLN A 269 -4.19 4.91 12.85
CA GLN A 269 -4.77 6.20 12.49
C GLN A 269 -5.62 6.83 13.59
N GLU A 270 -6.45 6.04 14.30
CA GLU A 270 -7.23 6.54 15.44
C GLU A 270 -6.31 7.13 16.53
N MET A 271 -5.16 6.49 16.74
CA MET A 271 -4.30 6.78 17.88
C MET A 271 -3.30 7.91 17.59
N ALA A 272 -2.95 8.12 16.32
CA ALA A 272 -2.06 9.22 15.90
C ALA A 272 -2.73 10.61 15.94
N ARG A 273 -4.06 10.71 15.80
CA ARG A 273 -4.79 12.00 15.77
C ARG A 273 -6.22 11.92 16.37
N PRO A 274 -6.37 11.73 17.69
CA PRO A 274 -7.68 11.80 18.31
C PRO A 274 -8.16 13.26 18.34
N GLY A 275 -8.94 13.65 17.33
CA GLY A 275 -9.56 14.98 17.24
C GLY A 275 -9.57 15.62 15.86
N ASP A 276 -8.79 15.14 14.90
CA ASP A 276 -8.97 15.51 13.48
C ASP A 276 -10.12 14.67 12.92
N LEU A 277 -11.29 15.31 12.80
CA LEU A 277 -12.59 14.78 12.38
C LEU A 277 -12.65 14.25 10.93
N SER A 278 -11.65 13.49 10.45
CA SER A 278 -11.96 12.51 9.41
C SER A 278 -12.50 11.27 10.11
N LEU A 279 -13.82 11.28 10.37
CA LEU A 279 -14.60 10.11 10.80
C LEU A 279 -14.63 9.03 9.70
N SER A 280 -13.60 8.89 8.88
CA SER A 280 -13.61 8.03 7.71
C SER A 280 -12.26 7.39 7.41
N LEU A 281 -12.23 6.07 7.35
CA LEU A 281 -11.10 5.28 6.87
C LEU A 281 -11.29 4.99 5.38
N ASP A 282 -10.30 5.34 4.57
CA ASP A 282 -10.30 5.05 3.15
C ASP A 282 -9.51 3.79 2.83
N CYS A 283 -10.22 2.71 2.55
CA CYS A 283 -9.61 1.42 2.26
C CYS A 283 -8.75 1.46 0.99
N LEU A 284 -9.14 2.24 -0.02
CA LEU A 284 -8.37 2.35 -1.26
C LEU A 284 -7.07 3.12 -1.00
N GLN A 285 -7.15 4.24 -0.28
CA GLN A 285 -5.97 5.00 0.10
C GLN A 285 -5.00 4.15 0.92
N VAL A 286 -5.50 3.44 1.94
CA VAL A 286 -4.70 2.56 2.79
C VAL A 286 -4.02 1.45 1.98
N ALA A 287 -4.76 0.77 1.11
CA ALA A 287 -4.20 -0.28 0.25
C ALA A 287 -3.13 0.26 -0.72
N ARG A 288 -3.15 1.56 -1.04
CA ARG A 288 -2.18 2.23 -1.93
C ARG A 288 -0.98 2.84 -1.21
N GLU A 289 -0.89 2.80 0.12
CA GLU A 289 0.19 3.47 0.85
C GLU A 289 1.59 2.94 0.52
N SER A 290 1.73 1.63 0.32
CA SER A 290 2.99 0.99 -0.11
C SER A 290 3.32 1.23 -1.59
N HIS A 291 2.38 1.81 -2.36
CA HIS A 291 2.47 1.99 -3.81
C HIS A 291 2.54 3.46 -4.24
N ARG A 292 2.83 4.39 -3.32
CA ARG A 292 2.85 5.86 -3.56
C ARG A 292 3.78 6.31 -4.69
N MET A 293 4.79 5.52 -5.05
CA MET A 293 5.72 5.83 -6.14
C MET A 293 5.20 5.43 -7.54
N ASN A 294 4.01 4.83 -7.63
CA ASN A 294 3.38 4.40 -8.88
C ASN A 294 2.15 5.25 -9.23
N LEU A 295 2.23 6.57 -9.03
CA LEU A 295 1.12 7.46 -9.38
C LEU A 295 1.05 7.67 -10.90
N PHE A 296 -0.15 7.53 -11.43
CA PHE A 296 -0.44 7.84 -12.82
C PHE A 296 -0.46 9.35 -13.02
N SER A 297 0.23 9.85 -14.05
CA SER A 297 0.31 11.27 -14.37
C SER A 297 -0.26 11.56 -15.75
N ALA A 298 -0.97 12.67 -15.87
CA ALA A 298 -1.48 13.18 -17.15
C ALA A 298 -0.35 13.33 -18.19
N ASP A 299 0.86 13.75 -17.79
CA ASP A 299 1.97 14.01 -18.71
C ASP A 299 2.42 12.76 -19.48
N HIS A 300 2.46 11.61 -18.82
CA HIS A 300 2.81 10.36 -19.48
C HIS A 300 1.75 9.93 -20.47
N LEU A 301 0.47 10.15 -20.14
CA LEU A 301 -0.65 9.90 -21.03
C LEU A 301 -0.63 10.86 -22.23
N VAL A 302 -0.41 12.16 -22.03
CA VAL A 302 -0.30 13.14 -23.14
C VAL A 302 0.79 12.73 -24.13
N ARG A 303 2.00 12.39 -23.65
CA ARG A 303 3.09 11.94 -24.55
C ARG A 303 2.74 10.66 -25.30
N PHE A 304 2.04 9.72 -24.67
CA PHE A 304 1.56 8.52 -25.34
C PHE A 304 0.51 8.85 -26.40
N LEU A 305 -0.42 9.73 -26.05
CA LEU A 305 -1.47 10.23 -26.94
C LEU A 305 -0.85 10.89 -28.18
N ASP A 306 0.08 11.83 -28.03
CA ASP A 306 0.76 12.49 -29.16
C ASP A 306 1.45 11.47 -30.08
N HIS A 307 2.10 10.47 -29.49
CA HIS A 307 2.75 9.39 -30.23
C HIS A 307 1.73 8.52 -30.98
N ALA A 308 0.61 8.17 -30.35
CA ALA A 308 -0.44 7.37 -30.97
C ALA A 308 -1.09 8.10 -32.16
N ASP A 309 -1.25 9.42 -32.08
CA ASP A 309 -1.77 10.24 -33.19
C ASP A 309 -0.79 10.26 -34.37
N SER A 310 0.52 10.37 -34.09
CA SER A 310 1.54 10.32 -35.14
C SER A 310 1.55 9.01 -35.93
N LEU A 311 1.07 7.94 -35.30
CA LEU A 311 0.93 6.60 -35.91
C LEU A 311 -0.46 6.36 -36.53
N GLY A 312 -1.38 7.33 -36.46
CA GLY A 312 -2.75 7.20 -36.98
C GLY A 312 -3.58 6.15 -36.24
N CYS A 313 -3.33 5.95 -34.94
CA CYS A 313 -4.04 4.96 -34.15
C CYS A 313 -5.52 5.36 -33.97
N ASN A 314 -6.44 4.41 -34.15
CA ASN A 314 -7.85 4.67 -33.85
C ASN A 314 -8.10 4.80 -32.33
N THR A 315 -9.11 5.60 -31.98
CA THR A 315 -9.43 5.96 -30.59
C THR A 315 -9.78 4.76 -29.72
N GLU A 316 -10.54 3.79 -30.24
CA GLU A 316 -10.90 2.58 -29.49
C GLU A 316 -9.66 1.76 -29.07
N SER A 317 -8.70 1.62 -29.98
CA SER A 317 -7.43 0.93 -29.71
C SER A 317 -6.60 1.68 -28.66
N ILE A 318 -6.62 3.02 -28.69
CA ILE A 318 -6.01 3.86 -27.65
C ILE A 318 -6.69 3.60 -26.28
N HIS A 319 -8.03 3.56 -26.23
CA HIS A 319 -8.77 3.31 -24.99
C HIS A 319 -8.42 1.95 -24.37
N ILE A 320 -8.40 0.88 -25.17
CA ILE A 320 -8.03 -0.47 -24.71
C ILE A 320 -6.57 -0.51 -24.23
N PHE A 321 -5.65 0.13 -24.95
CA PHE A 321 -4.24 0.18 -24.54
C PHE A 321 -4.09 0.87 -23.18
N VAL A 322 -4.68 2.05 -23.00
CA VAL A 322 -4.64 2.81 -21.75
C VAL A 322 -5.31 2.03 -20.63
N ALA A 323 -6.51 1.47 -20.86
CA ALA A 323 -7.24 0.68 -19.88
C ALA A 323 -6.41 -0.51 -19.35
N SER A 324 -5.71 -1.23 -20.23
CA SER A 324 -4.85 -2.35 -19.81
C SER A 324 -3.64 -1.92 -18.97
N ALA A 325 -3.09 -0.72 -19.23
CA ALA A 325 -2.00 -0.15 -18.43
C ALA A 325 -2.49 0.35 -17.07
N LEU A 326 -3.68 0.98 -17.02
CA LEU A 326 -4.32 1.38 -15.77
C LEU A 326 -4.68 0.16 -14.91
N LEU A 327 -5.17 -0.93 -15.51
CA LEU A 327 -5.44 -2.18 -14.82
C LEU A 327 -4.18 -2.77 -14.16
N LEU A 328 -3.04 -2.75 -14.88
CA LEU A 328 -1.74 -3.17 -14.33
C LEU A 328 -1.37 -2.34 -13.08
N ASN A 329 -1.58 -1.03 -13.13
CA ASN A 329 -1.29 -0.15 -12.00
C ASN A 329 -2.27 -0.33 -10.83
N ALA A 330 -3.55 -0.55 -11.15
CA ALA A 330 -4.66 -0.63 -10.20
C ALA A 330 -4.58 -1.86 -9.31
N TYR A 331 -4.23 -3.01 -9.90
CA TYR A 331 -4.28 -4.31 -9.23
C TYR A 331 -2.90 -5.00 -9.28
N PRO A 332 -1.89 -4.49 -8.55
CA PRO A 332 -0.64 -5.22 -8.35
C PRO A 332 -0.87 -6.50 -7.51
N PRO A 333 0.08 -7.44 -7.50
CA PRO A 333 -0.02 -8.64 -6.67
C PRO A 333 -0.32 -8.33 -5.20
N GLY A 334 -1.24 -9.07 -4.59
CA GLY A 334 -1.67 -8.89 -3.20
C GLY A 334 -2.67 -7.74 -2.96
N MET A 335 -2.95 -6.89 -3.96
CA MET A 335 -3.94 -5.82 -3.84
C MET A 335 -5.36 -6.39 -3.72
N HIS A 336 -6.18 -5.79 -2.85
CA HIS A 336 -7.61 -6.10 -2.81
C HIS A 336 -8.31 -5.70 -4.12
N CYS A 337 -9.21 -6.54 -4.61
CA CYS A 337 -9.96 -6.31 -5.84
C CYS A 337 -11.14 -5.36 -5.60
N PHE A 338 -10.85 -4.08 -5.37
CA PHE A 338 -11.88 -3.03 -5.34
C PHE A 338 -12.60 -2.93 -6.69
N ARG A 339 -13.83 -2.41 -6.68
CA ARG A 339 -14.59 -2.13 -7.91
C ARG A 339 -13.81 -1.19 -8.82
N HIS A 340 -13.79 -1.50 -10.11
CA HIS A 340 -12.98 -0.77 -11.08
C HIS A 340 -13.46 0.68 -11.28
N GLU A 341 -14.76 0.93 -11.10
CA GLU A 341 -15.35 2.27 -11.15
C GLU A 341 -14.77 3.14 -10.03
N ASP A 342 -14.80 2.64 -8.80
CA ASP A 342 -14.26 3.36 -7.62
C ASP A 342 -12.76 3.63 -7.80
N VAL A 343 -12.00 2.63 -8.24
CA VAL A 343 -10.56 2.77 -8.47
C VAL A 343 -10.27 3.76 -9.58
N PHE A 344 -11.03 3.72 -10.68
CA PHE A 344 -10.84 4.62 -11.81
C PHE A 344 -11.16 6.06 -11.45
N ASP A 345 -12.30 6.29 -10.80
CA ASP A 345 -12.77 7.63 -10.43
C ASP A 345 -11.79 8.31 -9.47
N ASP A 346 -11.28 7.58 -8.48
CA ASP A 346 -10.38 8.14 -7.48
C ASP A 346 -8.92 8.26 -7.93
N LEU A 347 -8.39 7.26 -8.65
CA LEU A 347 -6.96 7.24 -8.99
C LEU A 347 -6.65 7.83 -10.36
N TYR A 348 -7.56 7.73 -11.34
CA TYR A 348 -7.22 7.95 -12.74
C TYR A 348 -8.06 9.01 -13.44
N ARG A 349 -9.36 9.15 -13.14
CA ARG A 349 -10.29 10.00 -13.89
C ARG A 349 -9.78 11.43 -14.04
N SER A 350 -9.32 12.05 -12.95
CA SER A 350 -8.81 13.44 -13.00
C SER A 350 -7.61 13.58 -13.95
N GLN A 351 -6.69 12.62 -13.93
CA GLN A 351 -5.47 12.66 -14.75
C GLN A 351 -5.76 12.30 -16.21
N CYS A 352 -6.64 11.32 -16.45
CA CYS A 352 -7.14 11.00 -17.78
C CYS A 352 -7.88 12.19 -18.41
N TRP A 353 -8.75 12.84 -17.64
CA TRP A 353 -9.49 14.01 -18.09
C TRP A 353 -8.53 15.13 -18.49
N LYS A 354 -7.53 15.45 -17.65
CA LYS A 354 -6.50 16.45 -17.95
C LYS A 354 -5.76 16.14 -19.25
N ALA A 355 -5.36 14.89 -19.45
CA ALA A 355 -4.66 14.50 -20.67
C ALA A 355 -5.54 14.63 -21.92
N TRP A 356 -6.79 14.15 -21.88
CA TRP A 356 -7.71 14.25 -23.01
C TRP A 356 -8.14 15.68 -23.32
N ASN A 357 -8.24 16.54 -22.30
CA ASN A 357 -8.57 17.95 -22.48
C ASN A 357 -7.50 18.76 -23.21
N THR A 358 -6.30 18.20 -23.43
CA THR A 358 -5.28 18.81 -24.30
C THR A 358 -5.61 18.69 -25.79
N ARG A 359 -6.57 17.82 -26.16
CA ARG A 359 -6.97 17.56 -27.55
C ARG A 359 -8.23 18.34 -27.93
N THR A 360 -8.23 18.91 -29.12
CA THR A 360 -9.39 19.63 -29.66
C THR A 360 -10.39 18.67 -30.30
N GLY A 361 -11.69 18.95 -30.14
CA GLY A 361 -12.77 18.23 -30.83
C GLY A 361 -13.18 16.87 -30.24
N LEU A 362 -12.61 16.46 -29.10
CA LEU A 362 -13.01 15.26 -28.36
C LEU A 362 -13.54 15.65 -26.98
N ASP A 363 -14.63 15.04 -26.52
CA ASP A 363 -15.08 15.21 -25.13
C ASP A 363 -14.17 14.38 -24.20
N PRO A 364 -13.41 15.01 -23.29
CA PRO A 364 -12.56 14.28 -22.34
C PRO A 364 -13.36 13.31 -21.45
N SER A 365 -14.62 13.63 -21.15
CA SER A 365 -15.50 12.84 -20.29
C SER A 365 -15.91 11.53 -20.97
N GLU A 366 -16.30 11.59 -22.25
CA GLU A 366 -16.60 10.40 -23.06
C GLU A 366 -15.39 9.47 -23.15
N ASN A 367 -14.20 10.04 -23.41
CA ASN A 367 -12.96 9.26 -23.47
C ASN A 367 -12.63 8.59 -22.13
N CYS A 368 -12.81 9.29 -21.01
CA CYS A 368 -12.65 8.69 -19.68
C CYS A 368 -13.63 7.54 -19.45
N ASN A 369 -14.90 7.71 -19.84
CA ASN A 369 -15.93 6.69 -19.68
C ASN A 369 -15.63 5.44 -20.54
N SER A 370 -15.14 5.62 -21.78
CA SER A 370 -14.72 4.50 -22.63
C SER A 370 -13.52 3.75 -22.06
N ILE A 371 -12.51 4.46 -21.55
CA ILE A 371 -11.37 3.83 -20.87
C ILE A 371 -11.83 3.05 -19.64
N MET A 372 -12.70 3.63 -18.82
CA MET A 372 -13.27 2.96 -17.64
C MET A 372 -14.06 1.70 -18.03
N ALA A 373 -14.88 1.76 -19.09
CA ALA A 373 -15.64 0.62 -19.58
C ALA A 373 -14.72 -0.52 -20.04
N HIS A 374 -13.65 -0.23 -20.79
CA HIS A 374 -12.66 -1.22 -21.17
C HIS A 374 -11.89 -1.78 -19.96
N MET A 375 -11.54 -0.94 -18.99
CA MET A 375 -10.93 -1.39 -17.74
C MET A 375 -11.86 -2.34 -16.98
N GLY A 376 -13.16 -2.06 -16.97
CA GLY A 376 -14.20 -2.94 -16.42
C GLY A 376 -14.28 -4.29 -17.14
N HIS A 377 -14.23 -4.31 -18.47
CA HIS A 377 -14.13 -5.54 -19.25
C HIS A 377 -12.91 -6.37 -18.88
N LEU A 378 -11.72 -5.75 -18.88
CA LEU A 378 -10.47 -6.44 -18.56
C LEU A 378 -10.41 -6.90 -17.09
N SER A 379 -11.00 -6.15 -16.16
CA SER A 379 -11.03 -6.52 -14.74
C SER A 379 -11.79 -7.82 -14.49
N ARG A 380 -12.86 -8.10 -15.27
CA ARG A 380 -13.62 -9.35 -15.20
C ARG A 380 -12.86 -10.56 -15.72
N GLU A 381 -11.81 -10.34 -16.50
CA GLU A 381 -10.93 -11.42 -16.97
C GLU A 381 -9.87 -11.80 -15.93
N MET A 382 -9.70 -11.02 -14.86
CA MET A 382 -8.74 -11.32 -13.80
C MET A 382 -9.20 -12.54 -13.01
N SER A 383 -8.23 -13.41 -12.69
CA SER A 383 -8.42 -14.58 -11.85
C SER A 383 -7.09 -14.93 -11.16
N PRO A 384 -7.06 -15.88 -10.21
CA PRO A 384 -5.81 -16.35 -9.64
C PRO A 384 -4.79 -16.84 -10.67
N ALA A 385 -5.26 -17.35 -11.83
CA ALA A 385 -4.40 -17.80 -12.93
C ALA A 385 -4.07 -16.71 -13.95
N ARG A 386 -4.80 -15.59 -13.96
CA ARG A 386 -4.67 -14.52 -14.96
C ARG A 386 -4.59 -13.16 -14.27
N SER A 387 -3.36 -12.74 -14.00
CA SER A 387 -3.07 -11.45 -13.36
C SER A 387 -3.24 -10.26 -14.31
N SER A 388 -3.34 -9.05 -13.74
CA SER A 388 -3.30 -7.79 -14.47
C SER A 388 -2.06 -7.67 -15.37
N ALA A 389 -0.90 -8.17 -14.92
CA ALA A 389 0.33 -8.24 -15.71
C ALA A 389 0.23 -9.19 -16.91
N SER A 390 -0.43 -10.35 -16.74
CA SER A 390 -0.70 -11.25 -17.87
C SER A 390 -1.61 -10.59 -18.90
N ILE A 391 -2.68 -9.93 -18.47
CA ILE A 391 -3.61 -9.21 -19.34
C ILE A 391 -2.86 -8.10 -20.10
N ARG A 392 -2.05 -7.31 -19.40
CA ARG A 392 -1.23 -6.27 -20.03
C ARG A 392 -0.25 -6.84 -21.05
N ARG A 393 0.38 -7.97 -20.75
CA ARG A 393 1.29 -8.67 -21.68
C ARG A 393 0.58 -9.13 -22.95
N THR A 394 -0.66 -9.60 -22.86
CA THR A 394 -1.47 -9.96 -24.04
C THR A 394 -1.76 -8.71 -24.87
N ALA A 395 -2.29 -7.64 -24.24
CA ALA A 395 -2.57 -6.39 -24.92
C ALA A 395 -1.34 -5.81 -25.64
N LEU A 396 -0.16 -5.80 -24.98
CA LEU A 396 1.08 -5.33 -25.58
C LEU A 396 1.46 -6.11 -26.85
N ASN A 397 1.30 -7.44 -26.87
CA ASN A 397 1.59 -8.23 -28.07
C ASN A 397 0.62 -7.85 -29.21
N ASP A 398 -0.67 -7.75 -28.91
CA ASP A 398 -1.70 -7.42 -29.91
C ASP A 398 -1.47 -6.03 -30.52
N PHE A 399 -1.09 -5.04 -29.70
CA PHE A 399 -0.79 -3.69 -30.16
C PHE A 399 0.55 -3.58 -30.86
N TYR A 400 1.56 -4.36 -30.46
CA TYR A 400 2.84 -4.39 -31.18
C TYR A 400 2.63 -4.77 -32.66
N HIS A 401 1.79 -5.78 -32.93
CA HIS A 401 1.47 -6.18 -34.29
C HIS A 401 0.78 -5.08 -35.11
N LYS A 402 -0.04 -4.26 -34.45
CA LYS A 402 -0.80 -3.16 -35.07
C LYS A 402 0.03 -1.89 -35.24
N TRP A 403 0.92 -1.58 -34.29
CA TRP A 403 1.49 -0.23 -34.17
C TRP A 403 3.00 -0.13 -34.39
N LYS A 404 3.75 -1.26 -34.43
CA LYS A 404 5.17 -1.50 -34.82
C LYS A 404 6.28 -0.44 -34.57
N GLY A 405 5.97 0.75 -34.05
CA GLY A 405 6.84 1.89 -33.80
C GLY A 405 6.47 2.58 -32.49
N LEU A 406 5.83 1.85 -31.56
CA LEU A 406 5.49 2.38 -30.25
C LEU A 406 6.72 2.32 -29.32
N TYR A 407 7.60 3.32 -29.40
CA TYR A 407 8.75 3.48 -28.52
C TYR A 407 8.75 4.86 -27.88
N SER A 408 9.30 4.97 -26.69
CA SER A 408 9.48 6.25 -26.00
C SER A 408 10.65 6.16 -25.05
N THR A 409 11.42 7.25 -24.95
CA THR A 409 12.52 7.43 -24.01
C THR A 409 12.10 8.21 -22.76
N THR A 410 10.87 8.74 -22.74
CA THR A 410 10.37 9.63 -21.68
C THR A 410 9.20 9.03 -20.91
N THR A 411 8.47 8.07 -21.51
CA THR A 411 7.38 7.34 -20.89
C THR A 411 7.57 5.84 -21.11
N CYS A 412 7.56 5.07 -20.03
CA CYS A 412 7.49 3.61 -20.08
C CYS A 412 6.10 3.20 -20.56
N PHE A 413 5.99 2.83 -21.83
CA PHE A 413 4.72 2.42 -22.42
C PHE A 413 4.15 1.12 -21.85
N LEU A 414 4.90 0.34 -21.06
CA LEU A 414 4.36 -0.84 -20.40
C LEU A 414 3.36 -0.46 -19.28
N CYS A 415 3.66 0.57 -18.49
CA CYS A 415 2.81 1.00 -17.37
C CYS A 415 2.16 2.38 -17.53
N LEU A 416 2.65 3.23 -18.43
CA LEU A 416 2.23 4.64 -18.59
C LEU A 416 2.37 5.51 -17.32
N CYS A 417 3.13 5.09 -16.32
CA CYS A 417 3.23 5.77 -15.03
C CYS A 417 4.62 6.36 -14.73
N ARG A 418 5.65 5.97 -15.48
CA ARG A 418 7.05 6.30 -15.16
C ARG A 418 7.85 6.58 -16.42
N SER A 419 8.96 7.29 -16.27
CA SER A 419 10.00 7.32 -17.30
C SER A 419 10.75 5.98 -17.32
N PRO A 420 11.24 5.53 -18.49
CA PRO A 420 12.03 4.31 -18.57
C PRO A 420 13.47 4.57 -18.11
N GLU A 421 14.04 3.64 -17.35
CA GLU A 421 15.45 3.69 -16.92
C GLU A 421 16.36 2.80 -17.79
N HIS A 422 15.79 1.83 -18.53
CA HIS A 422 16.56 0.88 -19.33
C HIS A 422 16.06 0.84 -20.78
N MET A 423 16.99 0.80 -21.73
CA MET A 423 16.68 0.63 -23.15
C MET A 423 17.12 -0.76 -23.60
N LEU A 424 16.21 -1.51 -24.23
CA LEU A 424 16.49 -2.83 -24.77
C LEU A 424 17.17 -2.73 -26.16
N PRO A 425 17.84 -3.80 -26.65
CA PRO A 425 18.44 -3.82 -27.98
C PRO A 425 17.47 -3.50 -29.13
N CYS A 426 16.18 -3.80 -28.95
CA CYS A 426 15.12 -3.45 -29.89
C CYS A 426 14.59 -2.01 -29.74
N HIS A 427 15.28 -1.13 -29.01
CA HIS A 427 14.95 0.27 -28.73
C HIS A 427 13.69 0.56 -27.91
N HIS A 428 12.88 -0.45 -27.58
CA HIS A 428 11.87 -0.30 -26.53
C HIS A 428 12.55 -0.01 -25.20
N ALA A 429 11.94 0.87 -24.41
CA ALA A 429 12.46 1.25 -23.11
C ALA A 429 11.51 0.79 -22.00
N ILE A 430 12.07 0.43 -20.84
CA ILE A 430 11.36 -0.17 -19.72
C ILE A 430 11.78 0.51 -18.41
N CYS A 431 10.82 0.69 -17.50
CA CYS A 431 11.12 1.21 -16.18
C CYS A 431 11.45 0.11 -15.15
N ASP A 432 12.13 0.47 -14.07
CA ASP A 432 12.55 -0.46 -13.01
C ASP A 432 11.39 -1.27 -12.44
N THR A 433 10.23 -0.65 -12.19
CA THR A 433 9.05 -1.40 -11.74
C THR A 433 8.59 -2.42 -12.77
N CYS A 434 8.63 -2.07 -14.06
CA CYS A 434 8.26 -2.99 -15.12
C CYS A 434 9.30 -4.09 -15.33
N VAL A 435 10.58 -3.85 -15.01
CA VAL A 435 11.63 -4.89 -14.96
C VAL A 435 11.26 -5.95 -13.92
N VAL A 436 10.83 -5.55 -12.72
CA VAL A 436 10.38 -6.50 -11.68
C VAL A 436 9.12 -7.25 -12.11
N ILE A 437 8.16 -6.57 -12.76
CA ILE A 437 6.88 -7.17 -13.16
C ILE A 437 7.05 -8.16 -14.33
N PHE A 438 7.85 -7.80 -15.33
CA PHE A 438 7.91 -8.55 -16.60
C PHE A 438 9.20 -9.35 -16.80
N GLY A 439 10.23 -9.09 -16.02
CA GLY A 439 11.50 -9.82 -16.04
C GLY A 439 11.50 -11.11 -15.23
N LEU A 440 12.62 -11.81 -15.30
CA LEU A 440 12.86 -13.03 -14.55
C LEU A 440 13.84 -12.72 -13.41
N PRO A 441 13.50 -13.00 -12.13
CA PRO A 441 14.44 -12.82 -11.04
C PRO A 441 15.62 -13.80 -11.20
N SER A 442 16.83 -13.29 -10.99
CA SER A 442 18.04 -14.11 -11.00
C SER A 442 18.03 -15.08 -9.82
N GLN A 443 18.46 -16.32 -10.05
CA GLN A 443 18.62 -17.31 -8.99
C GLN A 443 19.91 -17.12 -8.18
N THR A 444 20.87 -16.35 -8.70
CA THR A 444 22.21 -16.22 -8.12
C THR A 444 22.38 -14.95 -7.29
N ALA A 445 21.53 -13.95 -7.47
CA ALA A 445 21.64 -12.68 -6.75
C ALA A 445 20.27 -12.00 -6.55
N GLU A 446 20.04 -11.51 -5.34
CA GLU A 446 18.85 -10.69 -5.03
C GLU A 446 18.86 -9.38 -5.84
N TYR A 447 17.67 -8.86 -6.16
CA TYR A 447 17.48 -7.62 -6.94
C TYR A 447 18.17 -7.62 -8.32
N HIS A 448 18.48 -8.79 -8.87
CA HIS A 448 18.93 -8.95 -10.26
C HIS A 448 17.80 -9.56 -11.09
N PHE A 449 17.58 -9.01 -12.28
CA PHE A 449 16.51 -9.40 -13.17
C PHE A 449 17.02 -9.56 -14.59
N ASP A 450 16.70 -10.69 -15.21
CA ASP A 450 17.00 -10.96 -16.61
C ASP A 450 15.78 -10.62 -17.47
N ILE A 451 16.02 -9.89 -18.57
CA ILE A 451 15.03 -9.63 -19.60
C ILE A 451 15.42 -10.41 -20.86
N PRO A 452 15.05 -11.70 -20.95
CA PRO A 452 15.42 -12.56 -22.09
C PRO A 452 14.70 -12.17 -23.37
N HIS A 453 13.53 -11.54 -23.25
CA HIS A 453 12.73 -11.08 -24.38
C HIS A 453 12.08 -9.73 -24.04
N CYS A 454 12.01 -8.84 -25.02
CA CYS A 454 11.29 -7.59 -24.87
C CYS A 454 9.80 -7.85 -24.54
N PRO A 455 9.23 -7.28 -23.47
CA PRO A 455 7.82 -7.47 -23.14
C PRO A 455 6.83 -6.86 -24.15
N VAL A 456 7.31 -5.96 -25.02
CA VAL A 456 6.52 -5.33 -26.08
C VAL A 456 6.58 -6.13 -27.39
N CYS A 457 7.77 -6.30 -27.97
CA CYS A 457 7.93 -6.91 -29.31
C CYS A 457 8.46 -8.34 -29.35
N ARG A 458 8.75 -8.95 -28.18
CA ARG A 458 9.33 -10.30 -28.06
C ARG A 458 10.71 -10.51 -28.70
N HIS A 459 11.35 -9.45 -29.18
CA HIS A 459 12.74 -9.53 -29.63
C HIS A 459 13.64 -10.06 -28.50
N GLY A 460 14.53 -11.00 -28.83
CA GLY A 460 15.48 -11.56 -27.89
C GLY A 460 16.38 -10.49 -27.29
N SER A 461 16.65 -10.60 -26.00
CA SER A 461 17.48 -9.67 -25.25
C SER A 461 18.33 -10.48 -24.27
N GLN A 462 19.55 -10.03 -24.01
CA GLN A 462 20.43 -10.61 -22.98
C GLN A 462 20.78 -9.54 -21.95
N LEU A 463 19.79 -8.71 -21.60
CA LEU A 463 19.95 -7.64 -20.64
C LEU A 463 19.70 -8.17 -19.23
N ALA A 464 20.77 -8.17 -18.42
CA ALA A 464 20.72 -8.39 -16.98
C ALA A 464 20.72 -7.03 -16.29
N ILE A 465 19.73 -6.80 -15.43
CA ILE A 465 19.51 -5.52 -14.74
C ILE A 465 19.70 -5.75 -13.25
N ARG A 466 20.61 -4.99 -12.65
CA ARG A 466 20.79 -4.92 -11.20
C ARG A 466 20.06 -3.70 -10.65
N GLN A 467 19.11 -3.94 -9.76
CA GLN A 467 18.42 -2.88 -9.03
C GLN A 467 19.04 -2.69 -7.65
N LEU A 468 18.91 -1.47 -7.14
CA LEU A 468 19.26 -1.18 -5.76
C LEU A 468 18.22 -1.78 -4.82
N PRO A 469 18.65 -2.51 -3.77
CA PRO A 469 17.74 -2.92 -2.70
C PRO A 469 17.02 -1.69 -2.13
N PRO A 470 15.71 -1.76 -1.81
CA PRO A 470 14.96 -0.65 -1.22
C PRO A 470 15.54 -0.12 0.10
N THR A 471 16.34 -0.94 0.79
CA THR A 471 17.01 -0.60 2.05
C THR A 471 18.40 0.00 1.88
N LYS A 472 18.96 -0.03 0.65
CA LYS A 472 20.27 0.56 0.35
C LYS A 472 20.08 1.98 -0.22
N PRO A 473 20.55 3.03 0.48
CA PRO A 473 20.59 4.36 -0.12
C PRO A 473 21.60 4.38 -1.29
N PRO A 474 21.32 5.12 -2.38
CA PRO A 474 22.25 5.24 -3.49
C PRO A 474 23.55 5.90 -3.04
N VAL A 475 24.69 5.31 -3.41
CA VAL A 475 26.02 5.84 -3.12
C VAL A 475 26.57 6.51 -4.37
N LEU A 476 26.68 7.84 -4.33
CA LEU A 476 27.14 8.65 -5.45
C LEU A 476 28.61 9.06 -5.26
N LEU A 477 29.42 8.94 -6.30
CA LEU A 477 30.78 9.50 -6.35
C LEU A 477 30.82 10.67 -7.31
N SER A 478 31.23 11.84 -6.82
CA SER A 478 31.52 13.00 -7.66
C SER A 478 33.02 13.23 -7.79
N LEU A 479 33.52 13.31 -9.03
CA LEU A 479 34.91 13.64 -9.35
C LEU A 479 34.98 14.93 -10.18
N ASP A 480 35.39 16.01 -9.53
CA ASP A 480 35.41 17.34 -10.15
C ASP A 480 36.52 17.53 -11.19
N GLY A 481 36.36 18.51 -12.07
CA GLY A 481 37.41 18.95 -12.97
C GLY A 481 38.53 19.69 -12.22
N GLY A 482 39.79 19.35 -12.50
CA GLY A 482 40.93 20.02 -11.88
C GLY A 482 42.22 20.02 -12.69
N GLY A 483 42.18 19.54 -13.94
CA GLY A 483 43.36 19.36 -14.79
C GLY A 483 44.39 18.43 -14.12
N ILE A 484 45.64 18.90 -14.03
CA ILE A 484 46.73 18.19 -13.35
C ILE A 484 46.40 17.81 -11.88
N ARG A 485 45.50 18.55 -11.22
CA ARG A 485 45.08 18.26 -9.83
C ARG A 485 44.21 17.01 -9.70
N GLY A 486 43.77 16.40 -10.81
CA GLY A 486 43.07 15.11 -10.82
C GLY A 486 43.85 13.99 -10.13
N ILE A 487 45.18 14.11 -9.99
CA ILE A 487 46.00 13.17 -9.22
C ILE A 487 45.61 13.11 -7.73
N ILE A 488 45.11 14.21 -7.16
CA ILE A 488 44.66 14.26 -5.75
C ILE A 488 43.47 13.32 -5.55
N GLN A 489 42.52 13.33 -6.49
CA GLN A 489 41.34 12.46 -6.46
C GLN A 489 41.76 10.99 -6.49
N LEU A 490 42.69 10.63 -7.38
CA LEU A 490 43.22 9.28 -7.47
C LEU A 490 43.94 8.86 -6.17
N GLY A 491 44.63 9.79 -5.49
CA GLY A 491 45.25 9.52 -4.19
C GLY A 491 44.22 9.26 -3.08
N LEU A 492 43.10 10.01 -3.08
CA LEU A 492 41.98 9.78 -2.16
C LEU A 492 41.27 8.45 -2.45
N LEU A 493 41.00 8.15 -3.73
CA LEU A 493 40.40 6.88 -4.15
C LEU A 493 41.31 5.69 -3.82
N GLN A 494 42.62 5.81 -4.02
CA GLN A 494 43.60 4.80 -3.61
C GLN A 494 43.58 4.57 -2.09
N SER A 495 43.43 5.65 -1.31
CA SER A 495 43.34 5.56 0.15
C SER A 495 42.05 4.88 0.59
N LEU A 496 40.94 5.16 -0.10
CA LEU A 496 39.66 4.49 0.10
C LEU A 496 39.75 2.99 -0.24
N GLU A 497 40.28 2.64 -1.41
CA GLU A 497 40.49 1.27 -1.88
C GLU A 497 41.31 0.45 -0.87
N LYS A 498 42.40 1.03 -0.34
CA LYS A 498 43.21 0.41 0.73
C LYS A 498 42.41 0.16 2.02
N ARG A 499 41.56 1.11 2.45
CA ARG A 499 40.72 0.96 3.65
C ARG A 499 39.67 -0.13 3.50
N LEU A 500 39.21 -0.37 2.28
CA LEU A 500 38.27 -1.45 1.93
C LEU A 500 38.97 -2.81 1.82
N GLY A 501 40.29 -2.86 2.04
CA GLY A 501 41.07 -4.09 2.07
C GLY A 501 41.23 -4.77 0.71
N ASN A 502 41.03 -4.05 -0.40
CA ASN A 502 41.08 -4.56 -1.78
C ASN A 502 40.16 -5.77 -2.04
N LYS A 503 39.16 -6.01 -1.17
CA LYS A 503 38.20 -7.13 -1.33
C LYS A 503 37.05 -6.79 -2.26
N ILE A 504 36.79 -5.50 -2.47
CA ILE A 504 35.70 -4.95 -3.28
C ILE A 504 36.29 -3.85 -4.15
N SER A 505 36.00 -3.87 -5.45
CA SER A 505 36.48 -2.82 -6.36
C SER A 505 35.62 -1.56 -6.23
N LEU A 506 36.22 -0.38 -6.44
CA LEU A 506 35.49 0.90 -6.33
C LEU A 506 34.21 0.96 -7.20
N PRO A 507 34.19 0.45 -8.45
CA PRO A 507 32.96 0.40 -9.25
C PRO A 507 31.83 -0.42 -8.64
N GLN A 508 32.12 -1.38 -7.75
CA GLN A 508 31.10 -2.19 -7.09
C GLN A 508 30.44 -1.47 -5.90
N ILE A 509 31.04 -0.38 -5.43
CA ILE A 509 30.60 0.37 -4.23
C ILE A 509 29.65 1.50 -4.62
N PHE A 510 30.06 2.29 -5.61
CA PHE A 510 29.35 3.46 -6.06
C PHE A 510 28.33 3.10 -7.14
N ASP A 511 27.09 3.51 -6.93
CA ASP A 511 25.97 3.22 -7.81
C ASP A 511 25.90 4.20 -8.98
N HIS A 512 26.51 5.39 -8.83
CA HIS A 512 26.62 6.37 -9.89
C HIS A 512 27.91 7.19 -9.77
N TRP A 513 28.53 7.48 -10.92
CA TRP A 513 29.74 8.27 -11.04
C TRP A 513 29.43 9.56 -11.80
N THR A 514 29.47 10.70 -11.12
CA THR A 514 29.34 12.01 -11.74
C THR A 514 30.73 12.63 -11.86
N CYS A 515 31.26 12.71 -13.08
CA CYS A 515 32.65 13.11 -13.27
C CYS A 515 32.79 14.21 -14.31
N THR A 516 33.67 15.18 -14.08
CA THR A 516 33.88 16.32 -14.99
C THR A 516 35.36 16.50 -15.35
N SER A 517 35.66 16.82 -16.62
CA SER A 517 37.03 17.06 -17.13
C SER A 517 38.03 15.96 -16.72
N ALA A 518 39.16 16.28 -16.10
CA ALA A 518 40.14 15.30 -15.63
C ALA A 518 39.55 14.24 -14.67
N GLY A 519 38.53 14.61 -13.88
CA GLY A 519 37.77 13.66 -13.06
C GLY A 519 37.03 12.62 -13.89
N ALA A 520 36.50 13.02 -15.06
CA ALA A 520 35.86 12.08 -16.00
C ALA A 520 36.86 11.10 -16.60
N LEU A 521 38.07 11.54 -16.93
CA LEU A 521 39.13 10.65 -17.42
C LEU A 521 39.56 9.65 -16.36
N ASN A 522 39.68 10.09 -15.10
CA ASN A 522 39.96 9.21 -13.97
C ASN A 522 38.84 8.19 -13.75
N GLY A 523 37.59 8.64 -13.73
CA GLY A 523 36.42 7.77 -13.59
C GLY A 523 36.33 6.75 -14.73
N MET A 524 36.58 7.17 -15.98
CA MET A 524 36.58 6.27 -17.13
C MET A 524 37.65 5.18 -17.05
N ASP A 525 38.87 5.50 -16.61
CA ASP A 525 39.93 4.49 -16.47
C ASP A 525 39.58 3.46 -15.37
N ILE A 526 38.97 3.90 -14.27
CA ILE A 526 38.58 3.00 -13.17
C ILE A 526 37.37 2.14 -13.56
N VAL A 527 36.35 2.73 -14.19
CA VAL A 527 35.08 2.04 -14.49
C VAL A 527 35.15 1.20 -15.77
N PHE A 528 35.66 1.75 -16.88
CA PHE A 528 35.62 1.06 -18.18
C PHE A 528 36.88 0.24 -18.46
N ASN A 529 38.05 0.69 -17.99
CA ASN A 529 39.29 -0.09 -18.12
C ASN A 529 39.57 -0.97 -16.89
N GLU A 530 38.62 -1.03 -15.95
CA GLU A 530 38.70 -1.82 -14.71
C GLU A 530 40.01 -1.62 -13.92
N SER A 531 40.59 -0.41 -14.00
CA SER A 531 41.84 -0.10 -13.31
C SER A 531 41.60 0.14 -11.82
N THR A 532 42.49 -0.37 -10.97
CA THR A 532 42.53 0.03 -9.55
C THR A 532 42.89 1.51 -9.45
N ALA A 533 42.42 2.19 -8.39
CA ALA A 533 42.78 3.60 -8.19
C ALA A 533 44.30 3.78 -8.05
N GLY A 534 44.99 2.79 -7.48
CA GLY A 534 46.45 2.76 -7.44
C GLY A 534 47.12 2.69 -8.82
N GLN A 535 46.60 1.89 -9.75
CA GLN A 535 47.12 1.83 -11.12
C GLN A 535 46.87 3.15 -11.86
N SER A 536 45.65 3.70 -11.77
CA SER A 536 45.33 4.98 -12.38
C SER A 536 46.21 6.10 -11.81
N PHE A 537 46.44 6.12 -10.48
CA PHE A 537 47.36 7.06 -9.83
C PHE A 537 48.79 6.97 -10.40
N GLY A 538 49.30 5.75 -10.64
CA GLY A 538 50.62 5.54 -11.23
C GLY A 538 50.71 5.96 -12.70
N LYS A 539 49.65 5.74 -13.49
CA LYS A 539 49.57 6.14 -14.90
C LYS A 539 49.45 7.66 -15.08
N PHE A 540 48.77 8.33 -14.14
CA PHE A 540 48.35 9.74 -14.30
C PHE A 540 49.50 10.71 -14.59
N PRO A 541 50.68 10.68 -13.93
CA PRO A 541 51.78 11.59 -14.27
C PRO A 541 52.26 11.47 -15.72
N GLY A 542 52.27 10.25 -16.27
CA GLY A 542 52.64 10.01 -17.67
C GLY A 542 51.60 10.54 -18.64
N PHE A 543 50.33 10.29 -18.35
CA PHE A 543 49.20 10.87 -19.08
C PHE A 543 49.24 12.40 -19.05
N ALA A 544 49.38 12.99 -17.87
CA ALA A 544 49.32 14.43 -17.67
C ALA A 544 50.49 15.15 -18.33
N ARG A 545 51.69 14.57 -18.35
CA ARG A 545 52.80 15.08 -19.16
C ARG A 545 52.37 15.20 -20.63
N LYS A 546 51.88 14.11 -21.22
CA LYS A 546 51.43 14.13 -22.63
C LYS A 546 50.28 15.11 -22.89
N ALA A 547 49.28 15.16 -22.00
CA ALA A 547 48.09 15.97 -22.16
C ALA A 547 48.35 17.48 -21.97
N PHE A 548 49.24 17.84 -21.03
CA PHE A 548 49.58 19.23 -20.72
C PHE A 548 50.96 19.65 -21.26
N HIS A 549 51.56 18.87 -22.16
CA HIS A 549 52.78 19.28 -22.84
C HIS A 549 52.51 20.56 -23.64
N SER A 550 53.22 21.63 -23.28
CA SER A 550 53.24 22.83 -24.10
C SER A 550 53.80 22.47 -25.47
N ARG A 551 53.09 22.79 -26.56
CA ARG A 551 53.65 22.69 -27.91
C ARG A 551 54.99 23.43 -27.93
N PRO A 552 56.07 22.85 -28.49
CA PRO A 552 57.28 23.63 -28.73
C PRO A 552 56.90 24.78 -29.66
N SER A 553 57.04 26.01 -29.18
CA SER A 553 57.05 27.18 -30.07
C SER A 553 58.23 27.03 -31.04
N PRO A 554 58.10 27.44 -32.33
CA PRO A 554 59.18 27.33 -33.32
C PRO A 554 60.43 28.18 -33.03
N LEU A 555 60.54 28.75 -31.83
CA LEU A 555 61.58 29.69 -31.42
C LEU A 555 62.37 29.10 -30.24
N GLN A 556 63.05 27.97 -30.47
CA GLN A 556 64.14 27.52 -29.59
C GLN A 556 65.45 28.01 -30.18
N GLY A 557 65.76 29.28 -29.89
CA GLY A 557 66.99 29.90 -30.34
C GLY A 557 67.09 31.34 -29.86
N THR A 558 66.91 31.60 -28.57
CA THR A 558 67.48 32.77 -27.89
C THR A 558 67.16 32.72 -26.40
N SER A 559 68.20 32.89 -25.58
CA SER A 559 68.11 33.02 -24.13
C SER A 559 67.51 34.38 -23.76
N ILE A 560 66.21 34.45 -23.47
CA ILE A 560 65.56 35.70 -23.03
C ILE A 560 64.54 35.47 -21.88
N ILE A 561 64.95 35.96 -20.70
CA ILE A 561 64.20 36.63 -19.61
C ILE A 561 63.03 35.87 -18.92
N LYS A 562 63.08 35.88 -17.58
CA LYS A 562 62.10 35.34 -16.61
C LYS A 562 60.64 35.82 -16.81
N CYS A 563 60.39 36.87 -17.61
CA CYS A 563 59.05 37.37 -17.97
C CYS A 563 58.31 36.51 -19.00
N THR A 564 59.01 35.68 -19.78
CA THR A 564 58.36 34.75 -20.74
C THR A 564 57.49 33.71 -20.03
N ARG A 565 57.75 33.42 -18.76
CA ARG A 565 56.97 32.48 -17.96
C ARG A 565 55.60 33.05 -17.56
N TRP A 566 55.54 34.34 -17.25
CA TRP A 566 54.28 35.06 -16.99
C TRP A 566 53.44 35.24 -18.25
N LEU A 567 54.07 35.62 -19.37
CA LEU A 567 53.39 35.69 -20.68
C LEU A 567 52.89 34.31 -21.16
N LYS A 568 53.63 33.22 -20.87
CA LYS A 568 53.17 31.85 -21.12
C LYS A 568 52.01 31.43 -20.22
N CYS A 569 52.01 31.83 -18.94
CA CYS A 569 50.87 31.63 -18.04
C CYS A 569 49.65 32.43 -18.51
N LEU A 570 49.83 33.67 -18.96
CA LEU A 570 48.75 34.52 -19.47
C LEU A 570 48.18 33.97 -20.78
N ALA A 571 49.03 33.55 -21.71
CA ALA A 571 48.61 32.92 -22.96
C ALA A 571 47.95 31.55 -22.73
N GLY A 572 48.43 30.77 -21.76
CA GLY A 572 47.81 29.52 -21.32
C GLY A 572 46.45 29.76 -20.67
N PHE A 573 46.32 30.78 -19.80
CA PHE A 573 45.07 31.19 -19.17
C PHE A 573 44.04 31.72 -20.18
N LEU A 574 44.49 32.47 -21.19
CA LEU A 574 43.66 32.93 -22.31
C LEU A 574 43.24 31.78 -23.25
N ALA A 575 44.05 30.72 -23.37
CA ALA A 575 43.72 29.53 -24.15
C ALA A 575 42.83 28.52 -23.38
N ASP A 576 42.95 28.45 -22.06
CA ASP A 576 42.12 27.64 -21.16
C ASP A 576 40.68 28.22 -21.00
N GLY A 577 40.46 29.43 -21.51
CA GLY A 577 39.16 30.09 -21.61
C GLY A 577 38.26 29.60 -22.76
N GLN A 578 38.64 28.57 -23.53
CA GLN A 578 37.83 28.03 -24.62
C GLN A 578 36.81 26.94 -24.17
N TYR A 579 36.28 27.06 -22.96
CA TYR A 579 35.02 26.40 -22.63
C TYR A 579 33.88 27.38 -22.98
N ASP A 580 33.52 27.40 -24.27
CA ASP A 580 32.25 27.99 -24.70
C ASP A 580 31.11 27.12 -24.13
N GLY A 581 30.69 27.44 -22.90
CA GLY A 581 29.39 27.07 -22.41
C GLY A 581 28.34 27.78 -23.27
N LYS A 582 27.94 27.18 -24.39
CA LYS A 582 26.71 27.58 -25.07
C LYS A 582 25.58 27.48 -24.07
N LYS A 583 25.01 28.63 -23.70
CA LYS A 583 23.72 28.71 -23.00
C LYS A 583 22.70 27.84 -23.75
N PRO A 584 21.93 26.97 -23.07
CA PRO A 584 20.82 26.27 -23.71
C PRO A 584 19.69 27.28 -23.91
N GLY A 585 19.67 27.87 -25.09
CA GLY A 585 18.61 28.74 -25.58
C GLY A 585 18.73 28.82 -27.08
N GLU A 586 17.64 28.51 -27.77
CA GLU A 586 17.45 28.65 -29.22
C GLU A 586 18.07 27.55 -30.10
N ARG A 587 17.35 26.43 -30.21
CA ARG A 587 16.98 25.89 -31.54
C ARG A 587 15.51 25.46 -31.50
N ALA A 588 14.75 26.04 -32.42
CA ALA A 588 13.37 25.73 -32.76
C ALA A 588 13.20 24.31 -33.30
#